data_AF-A0A968GHE8-F1
#
_entry.id   AF-A0A968GHE8-F1
#
_cell.length_a   1.000
_cell.length_b   1.000
_cell.length_c   1.000
_cell.angle_alpha   90.00
_cell.angle_beta   90.00
_cell.angle_gamma   90.00
#
_symmetry.space_group_name_H-M   'P 1'
#
loop_
_entity.id
_entity.type
_entity.pdbx_description
1 polymer ?
#
loop_
_entity_poly.entity_id
_entity_poly.type
_entity_poly.pdbx_seq_one_letter_code
_entity_poly.pdbx_strand_id
1 'polypeptide(L)'
;MADQPNFDIQEAHTYFSTDCFNKTWDTMDKDGGRSTEEDMEMLHTAIASLWHWSQRQDVTDENLSVGYWQVSRVCCLIQQPYNARRYGRLSLQYAKDLAPFYRGYAYETLARAEMIANNRVNMLTYLEKAREMLEQVEDVEDKEMLAKDVETIR
;
A
#
# COMPACT_ATOMS: atom_id res chain seq x y z
N MET A 1 -26.04 24.56 -5.88
CA MET A 1 -24.79 24.82 -5.12
C MET A 1 -24.96 24.06 -3.83
N ALA A 2 -24.08 23.10 -3.53
CA ALA A 2 -24.16 22.42 -2.24
C ALA A 2 -23.82 23.44 -1.14
N ASP A 3 -24.60 23.45 -0.07
CA ASP A 3 -24.31 24.24 1.12
C ASP A 3 -22.92 23.85 1.63
N GLN A 4 -22.09 24.85 1.96
CA GLN A 4 -20.80 24.56 2.57
C GLN A 4 -21.01 23.81 3.88
N PRO A 5 -20.27 22.71 4.13
CA PRO A 5 -20.36 21.99 5.38
C PRO A 5 -20.02 22.89 6.56
N ASN A 6 -20.64 22.62 7.72
CA ASN A 6 -20.40 23.35 8.98
C ASN A 6 -19.14 22.89 9.72
N PHE A 7 -18.21 22.23 9.03
CA PHE A 7 -16.95 21.70 9.56
C PHE A 7 -15.82 21.96 8.57
N ASP A 8 -14.57 21.94 9.05
CA ASP A 8 -13.39 22.08 8.19
C ASP A 8 -13.18 20.79 7.39
N ILE A 9 -13.25 20.91 6.06
CA ILE A 9 -13.09 19.80 5.12
C ILE A 9 -11.67 19.21 5.20
N GLN A 10 -10.63 20.04 5.39
CA GLN A 10 -9.24 19.57 5.48
C GLN A 10 -8.98 18.84 6.80
N GLU A 11 -9.58 19.31 7.89
CA GLU A 11 -9.53 18.60 9.18
C GLU A 11 -10.22 17.23 9.06
N ALA A 12 -11.36 17.16 8.37
CA ALA A 12 -12.04 15.90 8.08
C ALA A 12 -11.16 14.95 7.23
N HIS A 13 -10.52 15.43 6.16
CA HIS A 13 -9.58 14.60 5.38
C HIS A 13 -8.40 14.12 6.20
N THR A 14 -7.84 14.96 7.09
CA THR A 14 -6.75 14.59 7.99
C THR A 14 -7.17 13.46 8.93
N TYR A 15 -8.33 13.60 9.56
CA TYR A 15 -8.88 12.59 10.46
C TYR A 15 -9.12 11.26 9.72
N PHE A 16 -9.92 11.27 8.65
CA PHE A 16 -10.31 10.03 7.97
C PHE A 16 -9.17 9.35 7.21
N SER A 17 -8.20 10.11 6.69
CA SER A 17 -7.01 9.51 6.07
C SER A 17 -6.24 8.64 7.06
N THR A 18 -6.03 9.13 8.28
CA THR A 18 -5.30 8.41 9.33
C THR A 18 -6.13 7.29 9.95
N ASP A 19 -7.39 7.57 10.31
CA ASP A 19 -8.28 6.59 10.94
C ASP A 19 -8.53 5.39 10.04
N CYS A 20 -8.84 5.61 8.76
CA CYS A 20 -9.04 4.52 7.82
C CYS A 20 -7.74 3.76 7.54
N PHE A 21 -6.59 4.44 7.45
CA PHE A 21 -5.29 3.79 7.27
C PHE A 21 -4.99 2.79 8.40
N ASN A 22 -5.19 3.21 9.65
CA ASN A 22 -4.94 2.37 10.82
C ASN A 22 -5.93 1.19 10.89
N LYS A 23 -7.22 1.42 10.62
CA LYS A 23 -8.22 0.34 10.56
C LYS A 23 -7.88 -0.71 9.50
N THR A 24 -7.36 -0.28 8.36
CA THR A 24 -6.89 -1.21 7.33
C THR A 24 -5.75 -2.08 7.86
N TRP A 25 -4.77 -1.49 8.54
CA TRP A 25 -3.66 -2.25 9.15
C TRP A 25 -4.11 -3.27 10.19
N ASP A 26 -4.97 -2.85 11.13
CA ASP A 26 -5.52 -3.76 12.15
C ASP A 26 -6.21 -4.98 11.51
N THR A 27 -6.81 -4.79 10.33
CA THR A 27 -7.48 -5.86 9.58
C THR A 27 -6.51 -6.68 8.73
N MET A 28 -5.43 -6.08 8.23
CA MET A 28 -4.37 -6.78 7.50
C MET A 28 -3.62 -7.77 8.38
N ASP A 29 -3.40 -7.42 9.66
CA ASP A 29 -2.65 -8.20 10.65
C ASP A 29 -3.44 -9.38 11.27
N LYS A 30 -4.73 -9.52 10.94
CA LYS A 30 -5.52 -10.69 11.34
C LYS A 30 -5.02 -11.94 10.63
N ASP A 31 -4.34 -12.81 11.38
CA ASP A 31 -3.84 -14.10 10.89
C ASP A 31 -4.97 -15.10 10.60
N GLY A 32 -5.40 -15.13 9.34
CA GLY A 32 -6.37 -16.11 8.83
C GLY A 32 -7.79 -15.92 9.36
N GLY A 33 -8.78 -16.38 8.59
CA GLY A 33 -10.17 -16.41 9.05
C GLY A 33 -10.97 -15.11 8.90
N ARG A 34 -10.52 -14.14 8.09
CA ARG A 34 -11.35 -13.00 7.70
C ARG A 34 -12.61 -13.48 6.98
N SER A 35 -13.77 -12.92 7.34
CA SER A 35 -15.00 -13.10 6.58
C SER A 35 -14.95 -12.28 5.27
N THR A 36 -15.86 -12.56 4.34
CA THR A 36 -15.99 -11.76 3.12
C THR A 36 -16.30 -10.29 3.44
N GLU A 37 -17.09 -10.04 4.49
CA GLU A 37 -17.40 -8.70 4.97
C GLU A 37 -16.15 -7.98 5.50
N GLU A 38 -15.31 -8.67 6.29
CA GLU A 38 -14.04 -8.10 6.79
C GLU A 38 -13.06 -7.81 5.66
N ASP A 39 -12.97 -8.69 4.66
CA ASP A 39 -12.15 -8.46 3.45
C ASP A 39 -12.61 -7.22 2.68
N MET A 40 -13.93 -7.01 2.56
CA MET A 40 -14.49 -5.84 1.89
C MET A 40 -14.32 -4.56 2.73
N GLU A 41 -14.46 -4.64 4.05
CA GLU A 41 -14.19 -3.51 4.94
C GLU A 41 -12.72 -3.07 4.87
N MET A 42 -11.79 -4.03 4.84
CA MET A 42 -10.37 -3.76 4.62
C MET A 42 -10.12 -3.03 3.29
N LEU A 43 -10.77 -3.46 2.20
CA LEU A 43 -10.67 -2.79 0.90
C LEU A 43 -11.26 -1.38 0.93
N HIS A 44 -12.44 -1.20 1.53
CA HIS A 44 -13.11 0.10 1.58
C HIS A 44 -12.33 1.11 2.42
N THR A 45 -11.81 0.69 3.58
CA THR A 45 -11.00 1.56 4.44
C THR A 45 -9.68 1.94 3.75
N ALA A 46 -9.02 1.02 3.05
CA ALA A 46 -7.80 1.33 2.30
C ALA A 46 -8.05 2.36 1.20
N ILE A 47 -9.12 2.18 0.42
CA ILE A 47 -9.51 3.12 -0.64
C ILE A 47 -9.93 4.47 -0.07
N ALA A 48 -10.71 4.48 1.02
CA ALA A 48 -11.12 5.70 1.70
C ALA A 48 -9.91 6.47 2.21
N SER A 49 -8.97 5.79 2.89
CA SER A 49 -7.71 6.38 3.35
C SER A 49 -6.95 7.06 2.21
N LEU A 50 -6.68 6.32 1.13
CA LEU A 50 -6.00 6.84 -0.05
C LEU A 50 -6.73 8.05 -0.66
N TRP A 51 -8.06 7.97 -0.77
CA TRP A 51 -8.84 9.08 -1.29
C TRP A 51 -8.71 10.30 -0.39
N HIS A 52 -8.90 10.18 0.93
CA HIS A 52 -8.76 11.30 1.86
C HIS A 52 -7.34 11.88 1.83
N TRP A 53 -6.29 11.06 1.78
CA TRP A 53 -4.91 11.54 1.59
C TRP A 53 -4.78 12.39 0.32
N SER A 54 -5.34 11.95 -0.81
CA SER A 54 -5.28 12.71 -2.08
C SER A 54 -6.04 14.04 -2.08
N GLN A 55 -6.92 14.28 -1.09
CA GLN A 55 -7.66 15.54 -0.96
C GLN A 55 -6.99 16.53 0.01
N ARG A 56 -5.95 16.10 0.73
CA ARG A 56 -5.23 16.95 1.68
C ARG A 56 -4.33 17.93 0.96
N GLN A 57 -4.25 19.16 1.47
CA GLN A 57 -3.36 20.19 0.94
C GLN A 57 -1.88 19.91 1.21
N ASP A 58 -1.57 19.12 2.23
CA ASP A 58 -0.21 18.75 2.64
C ASP A 58 0.23 17.38 2.13
N VAL A 59 -0.50 16.78 1.18
CA VAL A 59 -0.17 15.47 0.63
C VAL A 59 1.17 15.48 -0.09
N THR A 60 2.00 14.47 0.19
CA THR A 60 3.28 14.25 -0.47
C THR A 60 3.28 12.98 -1.32
N ASP A 61 4.28 12.84 -2.18
CA ASP A 61 4.54 11.61 -2.93
C ASP A 61 4.77 10.42 -1.99
N GLU A 62 5.35 10.63 -0.80
CA GLU A 62 5.48 9.59 0.23
C GLU A 62 4.10 9.10 0.69
N ASN A 63 3.18 10.01 1.00
CA ASN A 63 1.83 9.62 1.43
C ASN A 63 1.09 8.83 0.35
N LEU A 64 1.20 9.26 -0.91
CA LEU A 64 0.56 8.57 -2.03
C LEU A 64 1.22 7.23 -2.32
N SER A 65 2.56 7.15 -2.28
CA SER A 65 3.30 5.90 -2.44
C SER A 65 2.83 4.83 -1.45
N VAL A 66 2.76 5.20 -0.16
CA VAL A 66 2.33 4.31 0.93
C VAL A 66 0.84 3.97 0.82
N GLY A 67 -0.02 4.94 0.52
CA GLY A 67 -1.46 4.71 0.35
C GLY A 67 -1.76 3.76 -0.81
N TYR A 68 -1.12 3.95 -1.97
CA TYR A 68 -1.26 3.04 -3.10
C TYR A 68 -0.66 1.65 -2.82
N TRP A 69 0.44 1.58 -2.08
CA TRP A 69 1.01 0.32 -1.63
C TRP A 69 0.03 -0.44 -0.74
N GLN A 70 -0.60 0.22 0.23
CA GLN A 70 -1.56 -0.42 1.15
C GLN A 70 -2.76 -0.99 0.38
N VAL A 71 -3.34 -0.23 -0.56
CA VAL A 71 -4.44 -0.73 -1.41
C VAL A 71 -3.98 -1.92 -2.25
N SER A 72 -2.78 -1.86 -2.83
CA SER A 72 -2.20 -2.98 -3.60
C SER A 72 -2.03 -4.24 -2.72
N ARG A 73 -1.54 -4.07 -1.50
CA ARG A 73 -1.33 -5.15 -0.55
C ARG A 73 -2.66 -5.76 -0.11
N VAL A 74 -3.67 -4.95 0.15
CA VAL A 74 -5.05 -5.41 0.42
C VAL A 74 -5.59 -6.22 -0.76
N CYS A 75 -5.44 -5.74 -2.00
CA CYS A 75 -5.84 -6.51 -3.19
C CYS A 75 -5.10 -7.85 -3.29
N CYS A 76 -3.84 -7.93 -2.86
CA CYS A 76 -3.13 -9.22 -2.79
C CYS A 76 -3.74 -10.17 -1.77
N LEU A 77 -4.11 -9.65 -0.60
CA LEU A 77 -4.70 -10.43 0.49
C LEU A 77 -6.06 -11.03 0.10
N ILE A 78 -6.87 -10.29 -0.67
CA ILE A 78 -8.19 -10.74 -1.16
C ILE A 78 -8.14 -11.42 -2.55
N GLN A 79 -6.95 -11.84 -3.02
CA GLN A 79 -6.74 -12.58 -4.27
C GLN A 79 -7.20 -11.85 -5.55
N GLN A 80 -6.96 -10.52 -5.65
CA GLN A 80 -7.27 -9.69 -6.81
C GLN A 80 -6.00 -9.21 -7.56
N PRO A 81 -5.34 -10.08 -8.35
CA PRO A 81 -4.03 -9.79 -8.94
C PRO A 81 -4.02 -8.56 -9.88
N TYR A 82 -5.08 -8.36 -10.66
CA TYR A 82 -5.16 -7.23 -11.59
C TYR A 82 -5.18 -5.88 -10.85
N ASN A 83 -6.00 -5.79 -9.79
CA ASN A 83 -6.11 -4.58 -9.00
C ASN A 83 -4.83 -4.33 -8.19
N ALA A 84 -4.27 -5.38 -7.59
CA ALA A 84 -2.98 -5.31 -6.91
C ALA A 84 -1.90 -4.72 -7.83
N ARG A 85 -1.73 -5.29 -9.04
CA ARG A 85 -0.77 -4.77 -10.02
C ARG A 85 -1.04 -3.31 -10.39
N ARG A 86 -2.30 -2.92 -10.59
CA ARG A 86 -2.68 -1.55 -10.94
C ARG A 86 -2.24 -0.56 -9.87
N TYR A 87 -2.57 -0.84 -8.61
CA TYR A 87 -2.21 0.03 -7.49
C TYR A 87 -0.71 -0.03 -7.15
N GLY A 88 -0.07 -1.19 -7.26
CA GLY A 88 1.39 -1.32 -7.09
C GLY A 88 2.18 -0.49 -8.10
N ARG A 89 1.71 -0.39 -9.35
CA ARG A 89 2.34 0.50 -10.36
C ARG A 89 2.18 1.97 -10.02
N LEU A 90 1.04 2.37 -9.45
CA LEU A 90 0.83 3.74 -8.97
C LEU A 90 1.72 4.03 -7.77
N SER A 91 1.82 3.10 -6.81
CA SER A 91 2.77 3.20 -5.70
C SER A 91 4.20 3.42 -6.22
N LEU A 92 4.65 2.62 -7.18
CA LEU A 92 5.98 2.79 -7.79
C LEU A 92 6.16 4.12 -8.50
N GLN A 93 5.10 4.64 -9.15
CA GLN A 93 5.15 5.94 -9.82
C GLN A 93 5.42 7.08 -8.83
N TYR A 94 4.77 7.08 -7.66
CA TYR A 94 5.00 8.07 -6.61
C TYR A 94 6.30 7.79 -5.85
N ALA A 95 6.73 6.53 -5.75
CA ALA A 95 7.98 6.16 -5.09
C ALA A 95 9.25 6.50 -5.88
N LYS A 96 9.15 6.81 -7.18
CA LYS A 96 10.30 6.82 -8.12
C LYS A 96 11.51 7.64 -7.66
N ASP A 97 11.26 8.78 -7.02
CA ASP A 97 12.30 9.71 -6.54
C ASP A 97 12.44 9.71 -5.01
N LEU A 98 11.77 8.78 -4.32
CA LEU A 98 11.82 8.65 -2.86
C LEU A 98 12.98 7.76 -2.39
N ALA A 99 13.17 7.69 -1.08
CA ALA A 99 14.17 6.82 -0.46
C ALA A 99 14.00 5.35 -0.89
N PRO A 100 15.09 4.53 -0.88
CA PRO A 100 15.05 3.13 -1.25
C PRO A 100 13.94 2.32 -0.54
N PHE A 101 13.62 2.64 0.70
CA PHE A 101 12.55 2.00 1.48
C PHE A 101 11.20 2.00 0.74
N TYR A 102 10.73 3.18 0.30
CA TYR A 102 9.46 3.31 -0.42
C TYR A 102 9.48 2.60 -1.78
N ARG A 103 10.59 2.69 -2.52
CA ARG A 103 10.76 1.99 -3.79
C ARG A 103 10.78 0.47 -3.61
N GLY A 104 11.42 0.00 -2.54
CA GLY A 104 11.44 -1.40 -2.14
C GLY A 104 10.04 -1.94 -1.89
N TYR A 105 9.22 -1.23 -1.12
CA TYR A 105 7.82 -1.62 -0.88
C TYR A 105 6.96 -1.58 -2.15
N ALA A 106 7.16 -0.60 -3.02
CA ALA A 106 6.47 -0.55 -4.31
C ALA A 106 6.80 -1.78 -5.20
N TYR A 107 8.05 -2.24 -5.19
CA TYR A 107 8.44 -3.48 -5.89
C TYR A 107 7.95 -4.75 -5.17
N GLU A 108 7.97 -4.77 -3.84
CA GLU A 108 7.46 -5.87 -3.01
C GLU A 108 6.00 -6.17 -3.36
N THR A 109 5.12 -5.17 -3.35
CA THR A 109 3.70 -5.38 -3.61
C THR A 109 3.43 -5.81 -5.05
N LEU A 110 4.24 -5.35 -6.01
CA LEU A 110 4.20 -5.80 -7.41
C LEU A 110 4.65 -7.26 -7.54
N ALA A 111 5.71 -7.67 -6.84
CA ALA A 111 6.14 -9.06 -6.80
C ALA A 111 5.04 -9.96 -6.23
N ARG A 112 4.38 -9.52 -5.14
CA ARG A 112 3.24 -10.23 -4.55
C ARG A 112 2.03 -10.30 -5.49
N ALA A 113 1.72 -9.22 -6.21
CA ALA A 113 0.66 -9.21 -7.21
C ALA A 113 0.90 -10.24 -8.33
N GLU A 114 2.14 -10.38 -8.79
CA GLU A 114 2.51 -11.39 -9.78
C GLU A 114 2.56 -12.81 -9.21
N MET A 115 2.93 -12.97 -7.94
CA MET A 115 2.89 -14.24 -7.22
C MET A 115 1.47 -14.80 -7.21
N ILE A 116 0.48 -14.02 -6.77
CA ILE A 116 -0.93 -14.45 -6.76
C ILE A 116 -1.54 -14.58 -8.17
N ALA A 117 -0.91 -13.97 -9.19
CA ALA A 117 -1.27 -14.16 -10.60
C ALA A 117 -0.64 -15.42 -11.23
N ASN A 118 0.21 -16.16 -10.50
CA ASN A 118 1.04 -17.26 -11.02
C ASN A 118 2.01 -16.84 -12.13
N ASN A 119 2.42 -15.57 -12.18
CA ASN A 119 3.33 -15.02 -13.18
C ASN A 119 4.78 -15.04 -12.67
N ARG A 120 5.37 -16.23 -12.57
CA ARG A 120 6.69 -16.44 -11.94
C ARG A 120 7.80 -15.54 -12.48
N VAL A 121 7.84 -15.30 -13.79
CA VAL A 121 8.89 -14.47 -14.43
C VAL A 121 8.84 -13.03 -13.93
N ASN A 122 7.65 -12.40 -13.95
CA ASN A 122 7.47 -11.02 -13.50
C ASN A 122 7.60 -10.92 -11.98
N MET A 123 7.13 -11.93 -11.24
CA MET A 123 7.33 -12.01 -9.79
C MET A 123 8.81 -11.94 -9.43
N LEU A 124 9.65 -12.78 -10.04
CA LEU A 124 11.09 -12.79 -9.78
C LEU A 124 11.76 -11.48 -10.18
N THR A 125 11.33 -10.88 -11.29
CA THR A 125 11.84 -9.58 -11.75
C THR A 125 11.58 -8.46 -10.74
N TYR A 126 10.37 -8.38 -10.18
CA TYR A 126 10.07 -7.38 -9.16
C TYR A 126 10.71 -7.71 -7.82
N LEU A 127 10.80 -9.00 -7.47
CA LEU A 127 11.44 -9.45 -6.24
C LEU A 127 12.93 -9.09 -6.21
N GLU A 128 13.62 -9.23 -7.34
CA GLU A 128 15.03 -8.81 -7.50
C GLU A 128 15.17 -7.30 -7.27
N LYS A 129 14.33 -6.48 -7.89
CA LYS A 129 14.33 -5.02 -7.67
C LYS A 129 14.01 -4.61 -6.23
N ALA A 130 13.09 -5.32 -5.57
CA ALA A 130 12.80 -5.09 -4.15
C ALA A 130 14.05 -5.35 -3.28
N ARG A 131 14.82 -6.41 -3.60
CA ARG A 131 16.09 -6.73 -2.92
C ARG A 131 17.20 -5.71 -3.21
N GLU A 132 17.32 -5.26 -4.45
CA GLU A 132 18.25 -4.17 -4.81
C GLU A 132 17.99 -2.89 -4.00
N MET A 133 16.71 -2.55 -3.79
CA MET A 133 16.34 -1.41 -2.96
C MET A 133 16.61 -1.67 -1.48
N LEU A 134 16.31 -2.87 -0.98
CA LEU A 134 16.57 -3.30 0.39
C LEU A 134 18.05 -3.19 0.78
N GLU A 135 18.97 -3.53 -0.13
CA GLU A 135 20.41 -3.38 0.11
C GLU A 135 20.83 -1.92 0.35
N GLN A 136 20.14 -0.98 -0.29
CA GLN A 136 20.37 0.46 -0.22
C GLN A 136 19.66 1.15 0.95
N VAL A 137 18.78 0.46 1.70
CA VAL A 137 18.17 1.03 2.91
C VAL A 137 19.25 1.13 4.00
N GLU A 138 19.44 2.35 4.50
CA GLU A 138 20.43 2.68 5.54
C GLU A 138 19.88 2.54 6.96
N ASP A 139 18.61 2.93 7.16
CA ASP A 139 17.94 2.77 8.45
C ASP A 139 17.70 1.29 8.76
N VAL A 140 18.08 0.87 9.96
CA VAL A 140 18.08 -0.55 10.35
C VAL A 140 16.65 -1.06 10.54
N GLU A 141 15.76 -0.26 11.12
CA GLU A 141 14.38 -0.66 11.39
C GLU A 141 13.59 -0.79 10.07
N ASP A 142 13.75 0.18 9.18
CA ASP A 142 13.16 0.15 7.83
C ASP A 142 13.66 -1.04 7.02
N LYS A 143 14.96 -1.35 7.12
CA LYS A 143 15.57 -2.47 6.42
C LYS A 143 15.04 -3.81 6.93
N GLU A 144 14.94 -3.98 8.24
CA GLU A 144 14.38 -5.19 8.85
C GLU A 144 12.90 -5.38 8.47
N MET A 145 12.13 -4.29 8.44
CA MET A 145 10.72 -4.32 8.06
C MET A 145 10.53 -4.80 6.62
N LEU A 146 11.23 -4.16 5.66
CA LEU A 146 11.15 -4.53 4.26
C LEU A 146 11.69 -5.95 4.00
N ALA A 147 12.78 -6.34 4.66
CA ALA A 147 13.34 -7.69 4.55
C ALA A 147 12.32 -8.76 4.94
N LYS A 148 11.66 -8.57 6.09
CA LYS A 148 10.64 -9.50 6.59
C LYS A 148 9.52 -9.72 5.59
N ASP A 149 9.02 -8.66 4.95
CA ASP A 149 7.96 -8.79 3.94
C ASP A 149 8.44 -9.45 2.65
N VAL A 150 9.60 -9.04 2.14
CA VAL A 150 10.21 -9.58 0.91
C VAL A 150 10.46 -11.09 1.03
N GLU A 151 10.88 -11.58 2.19
CA GLU A 151 11.13 -13.01 2.44
C GLU A 151 9.87 -13.89 2.39
N THR A 152 8.68 -13.30 2.50
CA THR A 152 7.40 -14.03 2.39
C THR A 152 7.02 -14.39 0.95
N ILE A 153 7.70 -13.83 -0.05
CA ILE A 153 7.40 -14.02 -1.48
C ILE A 153 8.22 -15.20 -2.03
N ARG A 154 7.57 -16.21 -2.62
CA ARG A 154 8.18 -17.50 -3.05
C ARG A 154 7.73 -17.97 -4.44
#